data_AF-A0A0D0CY98-F1
#
_entry.id   AF-A0A0D0CY98-F1
#
_cell.length_a   1.000
_cell.length_b   1.000
_cell.length_c   1.000
_cell.angle_alpha   90.00
_cell.angle_beta   90.00
_cell.angle_gamma   90.00
#
_symmetry.space_group_name_H-M   'P 1'
#
loop_
_entity.id
_entity.type
_entity.pdbx_description
1 polymer ?
#
loop_
_entity_poly.entity_id
_entity_poly.type
_entity_poly.pdbx_seq_one_letter_code
_entity_poly.pdbx_strand_id
1 'polypeptide(L)'
;MEKASHLSVIVDLSPTQWHLSAQGTNPHPLSIESFLSQLLAFLNAHVASKHENTLAVFGAFPRKSVMLYSSTEPLVDDVPAPDANSYPPFKTVDSTVLQCITRELDAIGELEEEPPCALVGALTKAVCYINRITRPAPSATNIAEDLAVLPDPRILILSVSPDLSSSYIPIMNSIFSAQKLVRVLSHSCTDITGTLV
;
A
#
# COMPACT_ATOMS: atom_id res chain seq x y z
N MET A 1 -0.86 19.89 18.18
CA MET A 1 -1.75 19.57 17.05
C MET A 1 -1.20 18.30 16.44
N GLU A 2 -1.95 17.21 16.45
CA GLU A 2 -1.46 15.94 15.90
C GLU A 2 -1.33 16.05 14.38
N LYS A 3 -0.19 15.63 13.85
CA LYS A 3 0.14 15.69 12.42
C LYS A 3 -0.66 14.61 11.65
N ALA A 4 -1.15 14.96 10.47
CA ALA A 4 -1.75 13.99 9.54
C ALA A 4 -0.72 12.92 9.15
N SER A 5 -1.15 11.67 8.99
CA SER A 5 -0.27 10.56 8.56
C SER A 5 -0.66 10.07 7.17
N HIS A 6 0.35 9.71 6.38
CA HIS A 6 0.15 9.02 5.12
C HIS A 6 0.63 7.58 5.24
N LEU A 7 -0.24 6.63 4.93
CA LEU A 7 0.11 5.21 4.91
C LEU A 7 0.07 4.69 3.47
N SER A 8 1.22 4.21 3.00
CA SER A 8 1.34 3.45 1.75
C SER A 8 1.47 1.96 2.10
N VAL A 9 0.48 1.16 1.75
CA VAL A 9 0.48 -0.29 1.97
C VAL A 9 0.81 -1.01 0.68
N ILE A 10 1.82 -1.86 0.70
CA ILE A 10 2.21 -2.73 -0.41
C ILE A 10 1.84 -4.15 -0.03
N VAL A 11 1.00 -4.78 -0.85
CA VAL A 11 0.50 -6.13 -0.64
C VAL A 11 1.02 -7.03 -1.74
N ASP A 12 1.69 -8.11 -1.35
CA ASP A 12 2.09 -9.18 -2.25
C ASP A 12 0.90 -10.11 -2.53
N LEU A 13 0.55 -10.24 -3.81
CA LEU A 13 -0.62 -10.97 -4.31
C LEU A 13 -0.21 -12.04 -5.33
N SER A 14 0.80 -12.84 -5.00
CA SER A 14 1.19 -14.04 -5.76
C SER A 14 0.25 -15.23 -5.46
N PRO A 15 -0.55 -15.72 -6.44
CA PRO A 15 -1.51 -16.79 -6.20
C PRO A 15 -0.88 -18.11 -5.72
N THR A 16 0.25 -18.52 -6.30
CA THR A 16 0.94 -19.76 -5.88
C THR A 16 1.41 -19.68 -4.43
N GLN A 17 1.94 -18.54 -4.03
CA GLN A 17 2.44 -18.38 -2.67
C GLN A 17 1.31 -18.33 -1.64
N TRP A 18 0.19 -17.67 -1.96
CA TRP A 18 -1.00 -17.69 -1.12
C TRP A 18 -1.61 -19.09 -1.00
N HIS A 19 -1.55 -19.89 -2.08
CA HIS A 19 -1.95 -21.30 -2.04
C HIS A 19 -1.03 -22.12 -1.11
N LEU A 20 0.28 -21.96 -1.21
CA LEU A 20 1.25 -22.63 -0.33
C LEU A 20 1.10 -22.20 1.15
N SER A 21 0.81 -20.93 1.40
CA SER A 21 0.58 -20.39 2.75
C SER A 21 -0.70 -20.97 3.39
N ALA A 22 -1.73 -21.23 2.58
CA ALA A 22 -2.97 -21.86 3.03
C ALA A 22 -2.83 -23.37 3.31
N GLN A 23 -1.78 -24.03 2.81
CA GLN A 23 -1.56 -25.45 3.07
C GLN A 23 -1.16 -25.68 4.55
N GLY A 24 -1.75 -26.70 5.17
CA GLY A 24 -1.58 -27.04 6.59
C GLY A 24 -0.19 -27.53 7.00
N THR A 25 0.81 -27.44 6.12
CA THR A 25 2.22 -27.70 6.41
C THR A 25 2.83 -26.57 7.25
N ASN A 26 2.24 -25.37 7.21
CA ASN A 26 2.68 -24.22 8.00
C ASN A 26 2.03 -24.21 9.40
N PRO A 27 2.74 -23.77 10.45
CA PRO A 27 2.21 -23.68 11.81
C PRO A 27 1.03 -22.70 11.94
N HIS A 28 0.93 -21.73 11.03
CA HIS A 28 -0.15 -20.75 10.96
C HIS A 28 -0.67 -20.67 9.51
N PRO A 29 -1.64 -21.52 9.13
CA PRO A 29 -2.22 -21.46 7.79
C PRO A 29 -3.03 -20.17 7.64
N LEU A 30 -2.71 -19.37 6.62
CA LEU A 30 -3.39 -18.11 6.34
C LEU A 30 -3.98 -18.15 4.93
N SER A 31 -5.31 -18.17 4.84
CA SER A 31 -6.00 -18.00 3.56
C SER A 31 -5.99 -16.55 3.14
N ILE A 32 -5.98 -16.32 1.83
CA ILE A 32 -6.07 -14.96 1.27
C ILE A 32 -7.32 -14.22 1.74
N GLU A 33 -8.46 -14.91 1.89
CA GLU A 33 -9.71 -14.30 2.36
C GLU A 33 -9.62 -13.82 3.82
N SER A 34 -9.02 -14.63 4.69
CA SER A 34 -8.80 -14.25 6.10
C SER A 34 -7.81 -13.09 6.19
N PHE A 35 -6.75 -13.12 5.39
CA PHE A 35 -5.78 -12.04 5.30
C PHE A 35 -6.42 -10.73 4.82
N LEU A 36 -7.18 -10.77 3.72
CA LEU A 36 -7.86 -9.59 3.17
C LEU A 36 -8.84 -9.00 4.19
N SER A 37 -9.58 -9.84 4.92
CA SER A 37 -10.48 -9.38 5.98
C SER A 37 -9.74 -8.64 7.10
N GLN A 38 -8.59 -9.15 7.54
CA GLN A 38 -7.73 -8.51 8.55
C GLN A 38 -7.08 -7.23 8.01
N LEU A 39 -6.65 -7.24 6.75
CA LEU A 39 -6.09 -6.08 6.07
C LEU A 39 -7.12 -4.94 5.98
N LEU A 40 -8.33 -5.23 5.50
CA LEU A 40 -9.39 -4.22 5.40
C LEU A 40 -9.74 -3.65 6.78
N ALA A 41 -9.83 -4.50 7.82
CA ALA A 41 -10.02 -4.03 9.19
C ALA A 41 -8.90 -3.08 9.66
N PHE A 42 -7.65 -3.37 9.31
CA PHE A 42 -6.50 -2.50 9.59
C PHE A 42 -6.56 -1.18 8.81
N LEU A 43 -6.88 -1.21 7.51
CA LEU A 43 -7.02 -0.01 6.68
C LEU A 43 -8.14 0.89 7.23
N ASN A 44 -9.29 0.30 7.56
CA ASN A 44 -10.43 1.00 8.14
C ASN A 44 -10.09 1.57 9.52
N ALA A 45 -9.33 0.86 10.36
CA ALA A 45 -8.84 1.40 11.62
C ALA A 45 -7.91 2.60 11.42
N HIS A 46 -7.03 2.57 10.40
CA HIS A 46 -6.15 3.70 10.09
C HIS A 46 -6.93 4.94 9.63
N VAL A 47 -7.93 4.77 8.76
CA VAL A 47 -8.81 5.85 8.30
C VAL A 47 -9.69 6.36 9.45
N ALA A 48 -10.16 5.48 10.33
CA ALA A 48 -10.94 5.84 11.52
C ALA A 48 -10.12 6.63 12.55
N SER A 49 -8.81 6.42 12.59
CA SER A 49 -7.93 7.01 13.61
C SER A 49 -7.84 8.53 13.47
N LYS A 50 -7.76 9.06 12.24
CA LYS A 50 -7.77 10.51 11.97
C LYS A 50 -8.39 10.79 10.59
N HIS A 51 -9.25 11.81 10.53
CA HIS A 51 -9.93 12.18 9.28
C HIS A 51 -9.00 12.77 8.21
N GLU A 52 -7.82 13.28 8.60
CA GLU A 52 -6.79 13.80 7.67
C GLU A 52 -5.82 12.73 7.19
N ASN A 53 -5.97 11.48 7.67
CA ASN A 53 -5.10 10.40 7.22
C ASN A 53 -5.36 10.09 5.74
N THR A 54 -4.28 9.91 5.01
CA THR A 54 -4.34 9.54 3.59
C THR A 54 -3.81 8.13 3.41
N LEU A 55 -4.47 7.36 2.56
CA LEU A 55 -4.13 5.97 2.31
C LEU A 55 -3.84 5.75 0.82
N ALA A 56 -2.80 4.96 0.55
CA ALA A 56 -2.54 4.40 -0.77
C ALA A 56 -2.27 2.90 -0.63
N VAL A 57 -2.90 2.09 -1.48
CA VAL A 57 -2.74 0.64 -1.49
C VAL A 57 -2.18 0.23 -2.84
N PHE A 58 -1.09 -0.54 -2.82
CA PHE A 58 -0.39 -1.05 -3.99
C PHE A 58 -0.40 -2.58 -3.95
N GLY A 59 -0.82 -3.19 -5.05
CA GLY A 59 -0.73 -4.64 -5.27
C GLY A 59 0.53 -4.97 -6.05
N ALA A 60 1.35 -5.86 -5.51
CA ALA A 60 2.44 -6.50 -6.22
C ALA A 60 1.94 -7.86 -6.73
N PHE A 61 1.64 -7.91 -8.02
CA PHE A 61 1.26 -9.13 -8.71
C PHE A 61 2.49 -9.72 -9.44
N PRO A 62 2.41 -10.99 -9.84
CA PRO A 62 3.34 -11.55 -10.82
C PRO A 62 3.39 -10.67 -12.06
N ARG A 63 4.59 -10.29 -12.52
CA ARG A 63 4.83 -9.44 -13.71
C ARG A 63 4.40 -7.98 -13.62
N LYS A 64 3.44 -7.61 -12.76
CA LYS A 64 2.81 -6.29 -12.74
C LYS A 64 2.66 -5.76 -11.32
N SER A 65 3.00 -4.50 -11.12
CA SER A 65 2.60 -3.75 -9.91
C SER A 65 1.44 -2.81 -10.26
N VAL A 66 0.43 -2.69 -9.41
CA VAL A 66 -0.76 -1.86 -9.66
C VAL A 66 -1.09 -1.06 -8.40
N MET A 67 -1.52 0.18 -8.59
CA MET A 67 -2.13 0.94 -7.49
C MET A 67 -3.60 0.51 -7.40
N LEU A 68 -3.97 -0.10 -6.29
CA LEU A 68 -5.32 -0.63 -6.05
C LEU A 68 -6.26 0.47 -5.56
N TYR A 69 -5.75 1.36 -4.70
CA TYR A 69 -6.52 2.45 -4.12
C TYR A 69 -5.61 3.65 -3.81
N SER A 70 -6.16 4.85 -3.95
CA SER A 70 -5.53 6.12 -3.57
C SER A 70 -6.57 7.10 -3.08
N SER A 71 -6.35 7.69 -1.89
CA SER A 71 -7.22 8.75 -1.38
C SER A 71 -7.14 10.07 -2.17
N THR A 72 -6.11 10.27 -3.00
CA THR A 72 -5.92 11.53 -3.75
C THR A 72 -6.40 11.47 -5.19
N GLU A 73 -6.71 10.29 -5.72
CA GLU A 73 -7.18 10.14 -7.09
C GLU A 73 -8.70 9.88 -7.09
N PRO A 74 -9.47 10.59 -7.94
CA PRO A 74 -10.91 10.39 -8.01
C PRO A 74 -11.20 8.98 -8.50
N LEU A 75 -11.99 8.24 -7.72
CA LEU A 75 -12.41 6.88 -8.06
C LEU A 75 -13.31 6.92 -9.29
N VAL A 76 -13.01 6.08 -10.27
CA VAL A 76 -13.77 5.92 -11.50
C VAL A 76 -14.79 4.79 -11.30
N ASP A 77 -16.06 5.17 -11.26
CA ASP A 77 -17.29 4.34 -11.34
C ASP A 77 -17.67 3.34 -10.22
N ASP A 78 -18.99 3.31 -9.98
CA ASP A 78 -19.79 2.34 -9.21
C ASP A 78 -19.53 2.22 -7.69
N VAL A 79 -19.69 3.33 -6.96
CA VAL A 79 -19.81 3.25 -5.49
C VAL A 79 -21.21 2.74 -5.14
N PRO A 80 -21.35 1.61 -4.43
CA PRO A 80 -22.65 1.11 -3.97
C PRO A 80 -23.36 2.19 -3.16
N ALA A 81 -24.70 2.28 -3.31
CA ALA A 81 -25.50 3.26 -2.58
C ALA A 81 -25.14 3.25 -1.07
N PRO A 82 -24.93 4.43 -0.46
CA PRO A 82 -24.52 4.49 0.94
C PRO A 82 -25.66 3.95 1.82
N ASP A 83 -25.42 2.84 2.51
CA ASP A 83 -26.30 2.41 3.60
C ASP A 83 -26.23 3.45 4.72
N ALA A 84 -27.39 3.84 5.27
CA ALA A 84 -27.52 4.88 6.29
C ALA A 84 -26.69 4.64 7.57
N ASN A 85 -26.20 3.42 7.79
CA ASN A 85 -25.46 3.02 8.99
C ASN A 85 -23.96 2.76 8.75
N SER A 86 -23.43 2.98 7.54
CA SER A 86 -22.02 2.71 7.24
C SER A 86 -21.26 3.99 6.92
N TYR A 87 -20.03 4.11 7.44
CA TYR A 87 -19.15 5.21 7.10
C TYR A 87 -18.75 5.11 5.61
N PRO A 88 -19.14 6.07 4.75
CA PRO A 88 -18.98 5.92 3.29
C PRO A 88 -17.53 5.67 2.84
N PRO A 89 -16.50 6.32 3.41
CA PRO A 89 -15.11 6.05 3.03
C PRO A 89 -14.66 4.60 3.22
N PHE A 90 -15.16 3.88 4.24
CA PHE A 90 -14.79 2.48 4.46
C PHE A 90 -15.32 1.59 3.36
N LYS A 91 -16.60 1.74 3.02
CA LYS A 91 -17.22 0.98 1.93
C LYS A 91 -16.53 1.22 0.60
N THR A 92 -16.18 2.48 0.34
CA THR A 92 -15.48 2.86 -0.88
C THR A 92 -14.09 2.22 -0.95
N VAL A 93 -13.32 2.26 0.14
CA VAL A 93 -12.00 1.60 0.22
C VAL A 93 -12.15 0.09 0.02
N ASP A 94 -13.02 -0.55 0.81
CA ASP A 94 -13.21 -2.01 0.79
C ASP A 94 -13.64 -2.51 -0.59
N SER A 95 -14.66 -1.86 -1.18
CA SER A 95 -15.19 -2.25 -2.50
C SER A 95 -14.16 -2.05 -3.60
N THR A 96 -13.47 -0.91 -3.61
CA THR A 96 -12.45 -0.60 -4.64
C THR A 96 -11.28 -1.57 -4.55
N VAL A 97 -10.75 -1.81 -3.34
CA VAL A 97 -9.60 -2.69 -3.14
C VAL A 97 -9.95 -4.12 -3.54
N LEU A 98 -11.10 -4.65 -3.08
CA LEU A 98 -11.54 -6.00 -3.45
C LEU A 98 -11.78 -6.13 -4.95
N GLN A 99 -12.52 -5.20 -5.56
CA GLN A 99 -12.79 -5.22 -7.00
C GLN A 99 -11.52 -5.16 -7.84
N CYS A 100 -10.56 -4.29 -7.48
CA CYS A 100 -9.28 -4.20 -8.15
C CYS A 100 -8.45 -5.48 -7.99
N ILE A 101 -8.42 -6.08 -6.79
CA ILE A 101 -7.70 -7.34 -6.56
C ILE A 101 -8.32 -8.46 -7.38
N THR A 102 -9.63 -8.66 -7.31
CA THR A 102 -10.34 -9.71 -8.07
C THR A 102 -10.12 -9.54 -9.57
N ARG A 103 -10.26 -8.31 -10.09
CA ARG A 103 -10.03 -8.02 -11.52
C ARG A 103 -8.62 -8.37 -11.97
N GLU A 104 -7.61 -8.03 -11.19
CA GLU A 104 -6.21 -8.30 -11.56
C GLU A 104 -5.87 -9.79 -11.38
N LEU A 105 -6.42 -10.48 -10.37
CA LEU A 105 -6.29 -11.93 -10.21
C LEU A 105 -6.94 -12.70 -11.36
N ASP A 106 -8.14 -12.30 -11.79
CA ASP A 106 -8.83 -12.88 -12.94
C ASP A 106 -8.05 -12.65 -14.25
N ALA A 107 -7.39 -11.49 -14.38
CA ALA A 107 -6.58 -11.15 -15.55
C ALA A 107 -5.25 -11.91 -15.62
N ILE A 108 -4.72 -12.38 -14.48
CA ILE A 108 -3.47 -13.16 -14.43
C ILE A 108 -3.69 -14.57 -14.96
N GLY A 109 -4.88 -15.16 -14.77
CA GLY A 109 -5.25 -16.47 -15.29
C GLY A 109 -4.33 -17.63 -14.83
N GLU A 110 -4.54 -18.82 -15.40
CA GLU A 110 -3.64 -19.96 -15.22
C GLU A 110 -2.41 -19.82 -16.13
N LEU A 111 -1.42 -19.04 -15.70
CA LEU A 111 -0.11 -19.03 -16.35
C LEU A 111 0.67 -20.29 -15.92
N GLU A 112 1.16 -21.06 -16.89
CA GLU A 112 1.96 -22.28 -16.65
C GLU A 112 3.28 -22.00 -15.90
N GLU A 113 3.79 -20.77 -15.99
CA GLU A 113 5.01 -20.34 -15.30
C GLU A 113 4.78 -18.96 -14.67
N GLU A 114 4.66 -18.91 -13.34
CA GLU A 114 4.42 -17.66 -12.62
C GLU A 114 5.74 -16.87 -12.53
N PRO A 115 5.82 -15.68 -13.17
CA PRO A 115 7.01 -14.84 -13.07
C PRO A 115 7.18 -14.30 -11.64
N PRO A 116 8.39 -13.88 -11.26
CA PRO A 116 8.63 -13.35 -9.93
C PRO A 116 7.76 -12.13 -9.60
N CYS A 117 7.39 -12.01 -8.32
CA CYS A 117 6.58 -10.91 -7.82
C CYS A 117 7.22 -9.55 -8.12
N ALA A 118 6.42 -8.60 -8.64
CA ALA A 118 6.88 -7.26 -9.00
C ALA A 118 6.97 -6.30 -7.78
N LEU A 119 7.48 -6.78 -6.64
CA LEU A 119 7.57 -6.03 -5.38
C LEU A 119 8.36 -4.72 -5.53
N VAL A 120 9.50 -4.78 -6.23
CA VAL A 120 10.34 -3.61 -6.55
C VAL A 120 9.54 -2.52 -7.26
N GLY A 121 8.68 -2.92 -8.20
CA GLY A 121 7.85 -2.00 -8.97
C GLY A 121 6.81 -1.32 -8.08
N ALA A 122 6.17 -2.08 -7.18
CA ALA A 122 5.22 -1.54 -6.22
C ALA A 122 5.90 -0.57 -5.23
N LEU A 123 7.09 -0.93 -4.73
CA LEU A 123 7.88 -0.10 -3.83
C LEU A 123 8.29 1.23 -4.49
N THR A 124 8.80 1.17 -5.71
CA THR A 124 9.18 2.38 -6.45
C THR A 124 7.97 3.27 -6.70
N LYS A 125 6.82 2.70 -7.06
CA LYS A 125 5.55 3.44 -7.21
C LYS A 125 5.12 4.12 -5.92
N ALA A 126 5.20 3.41 -4.78
CA ALA A 126 4.88 3.99 -3.48
C ALA A 126 5.81 5.16 -3.15
N VAL A 127 7.13 5.00 -3.34
CA VAL A 127 8.11 6.08 -3.10
C VAL A 127 7.88 7.27 -4.03
N CYS A 128 7.59 7.04 -5.32
CA CYS A 128 7.26 8.09 -6.27
C CYS A 128 5.96 8.81 -5.91
N TYR A 129 4.95 8.05 -5.47
CA TYR A 129 3.67 8.59 -5.03
C TYR A 129 3.82 9.46 -3.78
N ILE A 130 4.57 8.99 -2.78
CA ILE A 130 4.91 9.77 -1.57
C ILE A 130 5.62 11.07 -1.98
N ASN A 131 6.66 10.97 -2.82
CA ASN A 131 7.35 12.16 -3.33
C ASN A 131 6.42 13.10 -4.12
N ARG A 132 5.36 12.60 -4.75
CA ARG A 132 4.35 13.44 -5.42
C ARG A 132 3.49 14.20 -4.42
N ILE A 133 2.97 13.52 -3.38
CA ILE A 133 2.09 14.15 -2.37
C ILE A 133 2.85 15.04 -1.38
N THR A 134 4.15 14.78 -1.18
CA THR A 134 5.03 15.59 -0.33
C THR A 134 5.53 16.84 -1.04
N ARG A 135 5.44 16.91 -2.37
CA ARG A 135 5.83 18.11 -3.11
C ARG A 135 4.68 19.13 -3.06
N PRO A 136 4.92 20.36 -2.58
CA PRO A 136 3.93 21.42 -2.67
C PRO A 136 3.63 21.68 -4.16
N ALA A 137 2.35 21.86 -4.47
CA ALA A 137 1.93 22.19 -5.83
C ALA A 137 2.64 23.50 -6.29
N PRO A 138 3.04 23.62 -7.56
CA PRO A 138 3.83 24.77 -8.05
C PRO A 138 3.07 26.12 -8.05
N SER A 139 1.85 26.18 -7.51
CA SER A 139 0.96 27.35 -7.54
C SER A 139 0.78 28.06 -6.18
N ALA A 140 1.45 27.64 -5.10
CA ALA A 140 1.34 28.30 -3.79
C ALA A 140 2.62 29.09 -3.45
N THR A 141 2.57 30.41 -3.61
CA THR A 141 3.65 31.38 -3.35
C THR A 141 3.91 31.69 -1.87
N ASN A 142 3.47 30.85 -0.92
CA ASN A 142 3.63 31.13 0.52
C ASN A 142 4.53 30.08 1.20
N ILE A 143 5.82 30.42 1.32
CA ILE A 143 6.92 29.50 1.69
C ILE A 143 7.03 29.23 3.21
N ALA A 144 6.21 29.83 4.06
CA ALA A 144 6.44 29.82 5.51
C ALA A 144 5.45 29.01 6.39
N GLU A 145 4.25 28.67 5.90
CA GLU A 145 3.21 28.06 6.75
C GLU A 145 2.83 26.62 6.39
N ASP A 146 3.19 26.14 5.19
CA ASP A 146 2.75 24.82 4.67
C ASP A 146 3.71 23.66 5.01
N LEU A 147 4.85 23.95 5.66
CA LEU A 147 5.77 22.93 6.19
C LEU A 147 5.16 22.14 7.36
N ALA A 148 4.09 22.66 7.97
CA ALA A 148 3.41 22.05 9.12
C ALA A 148 2.38 20.97 8.73
N VAL A 149 1.96 20.90 7.45
CA VAL A 149 0.89 20.00 6.97
C VAL A 149 1.42 18.95 5.98
N LEU A 150 2.72 18.68 5.96
CA LEU A 150 3.24 17.54 5.20
C LEU A 150 2.92 16.26 5.97
N PRO A 151 2.14 15.31 5.44
CA PRO A 151 1.76 14.11 6.19
C PRO A 151 3.01 13.27 6.50
N ASP A 152 3.06 12.66 7.70
CA ASP A 152 4.14 11.72 8.07
C ASP A 152 3.98 10.42 7.25
N PRO A 153 4.84 10.16 6.24
CA PRO A 153 4.64 9.07 5.32
C PRO A 153 5.30 7.79 5.86
N ARG A 154 4.52 6.72 5.92
CA ARG A 154 4.97 5.38 6.33
C ARG A 154 4.64 4.39 5.24
N ILE A 155 5.59 3.49 4.95
CA ILE A 155 5.40 2.39 4.00
C ILE A 155 5.31 1.09 4.79
N LEU A 156 4.21 0.37 4.63
CA LEU A 156 4.02 -0.98 5.16
C LEU A 156 4.12 -1.97 4.00
N ILE A 157 4.98 -2.98 4.12
CA ILE A 157 5.14 -4.04 3.12
C ILE A 157 4.66 -5.35 3.74
N LEU A 158 3.71 -6.01 3.06
CA LEU A 158 3.20 -7.33 3.41
C LEU A 158 3.62 -8.29 2.30
N SER A 159 4.71 -9.01 2.52
CA SER A 159 5.29 -9.97 1.57
C SER A 159 5.04 -11.40 2.03
N VAL A 160 4.63 -12.27 1.11
CA VAL A 160 4.47 -13.71 1.37
C VAL A 160 5.47 -14.50 0.53
N SER A 161 5.89 -13.97 -0.63
CA SER A 161 6.82 -14.62 -1.55
C SER A 161 8.27 -14.57 -1.06
N PRO A 162 9.08 -15.59 -1.36
CA PRO A 162 10.50 -15.61 -1.02
C PRO A 162 11.28 -14.56 -1.82
N ASP A 163 12.27 -13.95 -1.17
CA ASP A 163 13.13 -12.95 -1.79
C ASP A 163 14.06 -13.57 -2.84
N LEU A 164 14.08 -12.96 -4.03
CA LEU A 164 15.03 -13.31 -5.09
C LEU A 164 16.26 -12.41 -5.04
N SER A 165 17.44 -13.02 -5.20
CA SER A 165 18.72 -12.30 -5.21
C SER A 165 18.80 -11.21 -6.28
N SER A 166 18.13 -11.41 -7.42
CA SER A 166 18.02 -10.43 -8.51
C SER A 166 17.27 -9.15 -8.11
N SER A 167 16.38 -9.23 -7.12
CA SER A 167 15.58 -8.10 -6.64
C SER A 167 16.27 -7.28 -5.54
N TYR A 168 17.38 -7.78 -4.99
CA TYR A 168 18.08 -7.12 -3.88
C TYR A 168 18.59 -5.71 -4.25
N ILE A 169 19.33 -5.57 -5.34
CA ILE A 169 19.91 -4.29 -5.78
C ILE A 169 18.82 -3.21 -5.95
N PRO A 170 17.73 -3.45 -6.70
CA PRO A 170 16.72 -2.42 -6.88
C PRO A 170 15.89 -2.14 -5.61
N ILE A 171 15.69 -3.12 -4.72
CA ILE A 171 15.13 -2.88 -3.38
C ILE A 171 16.03 -1.91 -2.60
N MET A 172 17.34 -2.18 -2.56
CA MET A 172 18.31 -1.33 -1.87
C MET A 172 18.31 0.10 -2.42
N ASN A 173 18.29 0.28 -3.74
CA ASN A 173 18.19 1.60 -4.36
C ASN A 173 16.90 2.34 -3.97
N SER A 174 15.79 1.61 -3.87
CA SER A 174 14.50 2.16 -3.46
C SER A 174 14.54 2.59 -1.98
N ILE A 175 15.17 1.80 -1.10
CA ILE A 175 15.37 2.13 0.31
C ILE A 175 16.25 3.37 0.46
N PHE A 176 17.37 3.46 -0.27
CA PHE A 176 18.23 4.65 -0.24
C PHE A 176 17.50 5.91 -0.73
N SER A 177 16.65 5.76 -1.75
CA SER A 177 15.79 6.84 -2.25
C SER A 177 14.75 7.26 -1.21
N ALA A 178 14.11 6.29 -0.55
CA ALA A 178 13.16 6.54 0.53
C ALA A 178 13.83 7.23 1.72
N GLN A 179 15.01 6.80 2.15
CA GLN A 179 15.78 7.46 3.21
C GLN A 179 16.11 8.92 2.89
N LYS A 180 16.39 9.22 1.62
CA LYS A 180 16.64 10.59 1.17
C LYS A 180 15.38 11.45 1.25
N LEU A 181 14.22 10.89 0.91
CA LEU A 181 12.92 11.57 0.99
C LEU A 181 12.49 11.77 2.46
N VAL A 182 12.67 10.76 3.30
CA VAL A 182 12.35 10.81 4.74
C VAL A 182 13.29 11.77 5.49
N ARG A 183 14.56 11.91 5.09
CA ARG A 183 15.48 12.93 5.67
C ARG A 183 15.06 14.37 5.41
N VAL A 184 14.18 14.64 4.44
CA VAL A 184 13.60 15.98 4.25
C VAL A 184 12.44 16.24 5.22
N LEU A 185 11.87 15.20 5.83
CA LEU A 185 10.65 15.29 6.64
C LEU A 185 10.86 15.12 8.16
N SER A 186 12.08 14.84 8.64
CA SER A 186 12.26 14.60 10.07
C SER A 186 13.60 15.05 10.67
N HIS A 187 13.51 16.09 11.50
CA HIS A 187 14.36 16.31 12.68
C HIS A 187 14.00 15.35 13.84
N SER A 188 13.34 14.21 13.60
CA SER A 188 12.78 13.37 14.68
C SER A 188 12.66 11.89 14.28
N CYS A 189 13.67 11.10 14.63
CA CYS A 189 13.60 9.65 14.87
C CYS A 189 13.07 8.77 13.71
N THR A 190 14.00 8.26 12.90
CA THR A 190 13.82 7.10 12.03
C THR A 190 13.73 5.82 12.87
N ASP A 191 12.58 5.16 12.88
CA ASP A 191 12.46 3.75 13.26
C ASP A 191 11.82 3.01 12.09
N ILE A 192 12.67 2.41 11.26
CA ILE A 192 12.28 1.59 10.12
C ILE A 192 12.51 0.15 10.57
N THR A 193 11.70 -0.31 11.53
CA THR A 193 11.82 -1.68 12.04
C THR A 193 10.41 -2.25 12.23
N GLY A 194 10.08 -3.25 11.43
CA GLY A 194 8.78 -3.91 11.45
C GLY A 194 8.69 -5.02 10.42
N THR A 195 9.67 -5.92 10.42
CA THR A 195 9.53 -7.24 9.79
C THR A 195 8.60 -8.05 10.69
N LEU A 196 7.35 -8.23 10.27
CA LEU A 196 6.48 -9.25 10.85
C LEU A 196 6.98 -10.60 10.34
N VAL A 197 7.59 -11.37 11.25
CA VAL A 197 7.89 -12.80 11.10
C VAL A 197 6.67 -13.59 11.55
#